data_AF-A0AAD1WE92-F1
#
_entry.id   AF-A0AAD1WE92-F1
#
_cell.length_a   1.000
_cell.length_b   1.000
_cell.length_c   1.000
_cell.angle_alpha   90.00
_cell.angle_beta   90.00
_cell.angle_gamma   90.00
#
_symmetry.space_group_name_H-M   'P 1'
#
loop_
_entity.id
_entity.type
_entity.pdbx_description
1 polymer ?
#
loop_
_entity_poly.entity_id
_entity_poly.type
_entity_poly.pdbx_seq_one_letter_code
_entity_poly.pdbx_strand_id
1 'polypeptide(L)'
;MAPSKQTKLTDKAWPTQDGDIHADQPPSPECHIDLDSELQAPDDVLVTNKSLHFMLQALKTSLRSDLRQLTNELRKDIADIGGRTSHLKTKTEEICAAHNDVVDKLQRLEEEQTTLKHKLADIEDRSRRNNLRFSGITDAITTEVLPQYLKALCKALALALAPTNQRTPHESWTGYTGFQDRPDLPRIPPRTL
;
A
#
# COMPACT_ATOMS: atom_id res chain seq x y z
N MET A 1 16.85 10.14 3.64
CA MET A 1 15.42 9.88 3.43
C MET A 1 15.09 8.57 4.11
N ALA A 2 14.31 8.64 5.21
CA ALA A 2 14.04 7.48 6.06
C ALA A 2 12.96 6.58 5.44
N PRO A 3 13.04 5.24 5.59
CA PRO A 3 12.00 4.35 5.10
C PRO A 3 10.73 4.50 5.94
N SER A 4 9.63 4.81 5.25
CA SER A 4 8.30 4.91 5.81
C SER A 4 7.85 3.54 6.35
N LYS A 5 7.63 3.46 7.65
CA LYS A 5 7.16 2.25 8.33
C LYS A 5 5.69 2.03 7.94
N GLN A 6 5.42 1.02 7.12
CA GLN A 6 4.07 0.50 6.91
C GLN A 6 3.52 -0.03 8.23
N THR A 7 2.58 0.70 8.81
CA THR A 7 1.72 0.20 9.88
C THR A 7 0.73 -0.79 9.27
N LYS A 8 0.90 -2.08 9.58
CA LYS A 8 -0.12 -3.11 9.39
C LYS A 8 -1.38 -2.69 10.14
N LEU A 9 -2.37 -2.19 9.41
CA LEU A 9 -3.73 -2.02 9.91
C LEU A 9 -4.28 -3.43 10.09
N THR A 10 -4.42 -3.86 11.34
CA THR A 10 -5.07 -5.13 11.67
C THR A 10 -6.56 -4.98 11.42
N ASP A 11 -7.08 -5.81 10.52
CA ASP A 11 -8.52 -5.99 10.30
C ASP A 11 -9.18 -6.40 11.63
N LYS A 12 -9.70 -5.40 12.36
CA LYS A 12 -10.68 -5.64 13.40
C LYS A 12 -12.00 -5.94 12.71
N ALA A 13 -12.21 -7.22 12.43
CA ALA A 13 -13.52 -7.77 12.17
C ALA A 13 -14.45 -7.37 13.31
N TRP A 14 -15.43 -6.52 13.02
CA TRP A 14 -16.53 -6.26 13.93
C TRP A 14 -17.35 -7.55 14.06
N PRO A 15 -17.70 -7.99 15.28
CA PRO A 15 -18.63 -9.10 15.43
C PRO A 15 -19.99 -8.65 14.91
N THR A 16 -20.44 -9.26 13.82
CA THR A 16 -21.84 -9.20 13.41
C THR A 16 -22.63 -9.89 14.51
N GLN A 17 -23.28 -9.09 15.34
CA GLN A 17 -24.17 -9.57 16.38
C GLN A 17 -25.45 -10.00 15.66
N ASP A 18 -25.53 -11.29 15.31
CA ASP A 18 -26.75 -11.93 14.85
C ASP A 18 -27.78 -11.85 15.99
N GLY A 19 -28.54 -10.75 15.97
CA GLY A 19 -29.72 -10.58 16.78
C GLY A 19 -30.83 -11.43 16.21
N ASP A 20 -30.88 -12.70 16.61
CA ASP A 20 -32.08 -13.52 16.58
C ASP A 20 -33.14 -12.85 17.45
N ILE A 21 -33.97 -12.01 16.83
CA ILE A 21 -35.15 -11.46 17.47
C ILE A 21 -36.21 -12.56 17.42
N HIS A 22 -36.29 -13.33 18.51
CA HIS A 22 -37.44 -14.15 18.87
C HIS A 22 -38.72 -13.31 18.72
N ALA A 23 -39.53 -13.61 17.71
CA ALA A 23 -40.89 -13.12 17.57
C ALA A 23 -41.82 -14.32 17.36
N ASP A 24 -42.09 -15.03 18.45
CA ASP A 24 -43.29 -15.86 18.57
C ASP A 24 -43.72 -15.83 20.04
N GLN A 25 -44.33 -14.71 20.43
CA GLN A 25 -45.07 -14.61 21.68
C GLN A 25 -46.56 -14.58 21.31
N PRO A 26 -47.38 -15.55 21.75
CA PRO A 26 -48.79 -15.58 21.43
C PRO A 26 -49.51 -14.38 22.07
N PRO A 27 -50.60 -13.88 21.46
CA PRO A 27 -51.36 -12.76 22.00
C PRO A 27 -51.90 -13.12 23.39
N SER A 28 -51.62 -12.27 24.38
CA SER A 28 -52.21 -12.36 25.71
C SER A 28 -53.74 -12.30 25.64
N PRO A 29 -54.44 -13.04 26.52
CA PRO A 29 -55.89 -13.12 26.52
C PRO A 29 -56.52 -11.76 26.84
N GLU A 30 -57.52 -11.43 26.04
CA GLU A 30 -58.41 -10.28 26.22
C GLU A 30 -59.08 -10.34 27.60
N CYS A 31 -58.75 -9.39 28.48
CA CYS A 31 -59.53 -9.14 29.68
C CYS A 31 -60.85 -8.48 29.28
N HIS A 32 -61.88 -9.29 29.04
CA HIS A 32 -63.27 -8.84 28.97
C HIS A 32 -63.71 -8.43 30.38
N ILE A 33 -63.86 -7.13 30.61
CA ILE A 33 -64.46 -6.59 31.84
C ILE A 33 -65.86 -6.15 31.45
N ASP A 34 -66.85 -6.99 31.74
CA ASP A 34 -68.27 -6.65 31.62
C ASP A 34 -68.63 -5.69 32.76
N LEU A 35 -68.69 -4.40 32.44
CA LEU A 35 -69.19 -3.33 33.30
C LEU A 35 -70.55 -2.86 32.75
N ASP A 36 -71.54 -3.73 32.81
CA ASP A 36 -72.95 -3.33 32.72
C ASP A 36 -73.34 -2.67 34.05
N SER A 37 -73.10 -1.37 34.12
CA SER A 37 -73.69 -0.47 35.11
C SER A 37 -74.31 0.69 34.36
N GLU A 38 -75.59 0.50 34.05
CA GLU A 38 -76.50 1.44 33.41
C GLU A 38 -76.77 2.61 34.37
N LEU A 39 -75.86 3.57 34.40
CA LEU A 39 -76.07 4.90 34.98
C LEU A 39 -76.39 5.85 33.82
N GLN A 40 -77.64 6.32 33.73
CA GLN A 40 -78.03 7.41 32.84
C GLN A 40 -77.26 8.68 33.24
N ALA A 41 -76.15 8.91 32.56
CA ALA A 41 -75.41 10.15 32.64
C ALA A 41 -76.18 11.27 31.91
N PRO A 42 -76.18 12.51 32.43
CA PRO A 42 -76.82 13.65 31.77
C PRO A 42 -76.21 13.87 30.37
N ASP A 43 -77.06 14.14 29.38
CA ASP A 43 -76.71 14.20 27.94
C ASP A 43 -75.50 15.11 27.61
N ASP A 44 -75.20 16.12 28.43
CA ASP A 44 -74.05 17.01 28.28
C ASP A 44 -72.69 16.31 28.50
N VAL A 45 -72.61 15.27 29.34
CA VAL A 45 -71.38 14.49 29.57
C VAL A 45 -71.08 13.54 28.40
N LEU A 46 -72.13 13.08 27.71
CA LEU A 46 -71.98 12.21 26.54
C LEU A 46 -71.39 12.95 25.33
N VAL A 47 -71.75 14.23 25.17
CA VAL A 47 -71.24 15.11 24.09
C VAL A 47 -69.74 15.40 24.27
N THR A 48 -69.30 15.69 25.50
CA THR A 48 -67.88 15.95 25.80
C THR A 48 -67.00 14.72 25.60
N ASN A 49 -67.50 13.52 25.91
CA ASN A 49 -66.78 12.26 25.70
C ASN A 49 -66.59 11.96 24.19
N LYS A 50 -67.63 12.18 23.37
CA LYS A 50 -67.53 12.03 21.90
C LYS A 50 -66.50 13.00 21.29
N SER A 51 -66.46 14.25 21.77
CA SER A 51 -65.48 15.24 21.34
C SER A 51 -64.05 14.84 21.72
N LEU A 52 -63.85 14.34 22.94
CA LEU A 52 -62.54 13.85 23.39
C LEU A 52 -62.08 12.64 22.58
N HIS A 53 -62.97 11.68 22.33
CA HIS A 53 -62.68 10.53 21.49
C HIS A 53 -62.27 10.96 20.07
N PHE A 54 -62.98 11.94 19.49
CA PHE A 54 -62.61 12.49 18.19
C PHE A 54 -61.21 13.13 18.21
N MET A 55 -60.89 13.93 19.22
CA MET A 55 -59.55 14.54 19.36
C MET A 55 -58.45 13.48 19.53
N LEU A 56 -58.69 12.44 20.34
CA LEU A 56 -57.73 11.34 20.49
C LEU A 56 -57.53 10.56 19.19
N GLN A 57 -58.60 10.32 18.44
CA GLN A 57 -58.52 9.64 17.15
C GLN A 57 -57.77 10.49 16.11
N ALA A 58 -58.00 11.81 16.10
CA ALA A 58 -57.26 12.75 15.26
C ALA A 58 -55.77 12.77 15.62
N LEU A 59 -55.43 12.84 16.92
CA LEU A 59 -54.04 12.79 17.38
C LEU A 59 -53.36 11.46 17.03
N LYS A 60 -54.05 10.33 17.22
CA LYS A 60 -53.55 8.99 16.86
C LYS A 60 -53.28 8.87 15.36
N THR A 61 -54.16 9.41 14.52
CA THR A 61 -53.98 9.38 13.06
C THR A 61 -52.85 10.30 12.61
N SER A 62 -52.73 11.50 13.20
CA SER A 62 -51.60 12.41 12.98
C SER A 62 -50.27 11.76 13.35
N LEU A 63 -50.14 11.23 14.58
CA LEU A 63 -48.91 10.58 15.04
C LEU A 63 -48.53 9.39 14.15
N ARG A 64 -49.53 8.60 13.72
CA ARG A 64 -49.29 7.49 12.77
C ARG A 64 -48.80 7.99 11.42
N SER A 65 -49.30 9.12 10.93
CA SER A 65 -48.85 9.75 9.70
C SER A 65 -47.39 10.20 9.84
N ASP A 66 -47.08 10.94 10.90
CA ASP A 66 -45.74 11.48 11.16
C ASP A 66 -44.70 10.37 11.32
N LEU A 67 -45.03 9.30 12.04
CA LEU A 67 -44.16 8.13 12.17
C LEU A 67 -43.90 7.43 10.83
N ARG A 68 -44.92 7.32 9.98
CA ARG A 68 -44.74 6.75 8.62
C ARG A 68 -43.87 7.66 7.77
N GLN A 69 -44.07 8.97 7.83
CA GLN A 69 -43.26 9.93 7.10
C GLN A 69 -41.80 9.84 7.53
N LEU A 70 -41.52 9.90 8.83
CA LEU A 70 -40.17 9.78 9.38
C LEU A 70 -39.52 8.45 9.00
N THR A 71 -40.28 7.35 9.05
CA THR A 71 -39.78 6.02 8.63
C THR A 71 -39.40 6.02 7.15
N ASN A 72 -40.17 6.68 6.29
CA ASN A 72 -39.88 6.77 4.86
C ASN A 72 -38.66 7.66 4.58
N GLU A 73 -38.53 8.79 5.28
CA GLU A 73 -37.37 9.68 5.19
C GLU A 73 -36.10 8.95 5.63
N LEU A 74 -36.13 8.24 6.76
CA LEU A 74 -35.00 7.44 7.23
C LEU A 74 -34.62 6.33 6.23
N ARG A 75 -35.61 5.65 5.63
CA ARG A 75 -35.35 4.64 4.59
C ARG A 75 -34.68 5.24 3.36
N LYS A 76 -35.11 6.45 2.96
CA LYS A 76 -34.51 7.19 1.86
C LYS A 76 -33.07 7.58 2.19
N ASP A 77 -32.82 8.13 3.37
CA ASP A 77 -31.49 8.52 3.81
C ASP A 77 -30.54 7.32 3.89
N ILE A 78 -31.02 6.17 4.37
CA ILE A 78 -30.25 4.92 4.38
C ILE A 78 -29.90 4.49 2.95
N ALA A 79 -30.84 4.55 2.01
CA ALA A 79 -30.58 4.22 0.61
C ALA A 79 -29.57 5.18 -0.03
N ASP A 80 -29.69 6.48 0.22
CA ASP A 80 -28.79 7.52 -0.29
C ASP A 80 -27.37 7.37 0.28
N ILE A 81 -27.24 7.10 1.59
CA ILE A 81 -25.96 6.79 2.24
C ILE A 81 -25.37 5.50 1.66
N GLY A 82 -26.17 4.47 1.41
CA GLY A 82 -25.75 3.25 0.76
C GLY A 82 -25.17 3.50 -0.63
N GLY A 83 -25.86 4.30 -1.45
CA GLY A 83 -25.39 4.70 -2.78
C GLY A 83 -24.09 5.49 -2.74
N ARG A 84 -23.97 6.48 -1.85
CA ARG A 84 -22.73 7.26 -1.65
C ARG A 84 -21.57 6.38 -1.20
N THR A 85 -21.82 5.44 -0.30
CA THR A 85 -20.82 4.49 0.22
C THR A 85 -20.32 3.57 -0.90
N SER A 86 -21.22 3.04 -1.73
CA SER A 86 -20.87 2.24 -2.90
C SER A 86 -20.02 3.04 -3.90
N HIS A 87 -20.41 4.28 -4.18
CA HIS A 87 -19.64 5.15 -5.08
C HIS A 87 -18.22 5.44 -4.56
N LEU A 88 -18.09 5.76 -3.27
CA LEU A 88 -16.79 5.99 -2.63
C LEU A 88 -15.91 4.75 -2.65
N LYS A 89 -16.51 3.56 -2.45
CA LYS A 89 -15.79 2.29 -2.57
C LYS A 89 -15.22 2.10 -3.97
N THR A 90 -16.02 2.27 -5.02
CA THR A 90 -15.55 2.18 -6.41
C THR A 90 -14.44 3.19 -6.70
N LYS A 91 -14.58 4.44 -6.25
CA LYS A 91 -13.53 5.46 -6.41
C LYS A 91 -12.24 5.10 -5.68
N THR A 92 -12.35 4.46 -4.53
CA THR A 92 -11.18 3.98 -3.77
C THR A 92 -10.48 2.85 -4.52
N GLU A 93 -11.23 1.92 -5.11
CA GLU A 93 -10.68 0.83 -5.94
C GLU A 93 -9.97 1.36 -7.18
N GLU A 94 -10.56 2.34 -7.88
CA GLU A 94 -9.94 3.03 -9.02
C GLU A 94 -8.62 3.73 -8.62
N ILE A 95 -8.60 4.44 -7.50
CA ILE A 95 -7.39 5.11 -6.99
C ILE A 95 -6.31 4.09 -6.64
N CYS A 96 -6.67 2.98 -5.98
CA CYS A 96 -5.73 1.91 -5.67
C CYS A 96 -5.11 1.30 -6.93
N ALA A 97 -5.92 1.06 -7.97
CA ALA A 97 -5.43 0.56 -9.25
C ALA A 97 -4.46 1.55 -9.92
N ALA A 98 -4.84 2.83 -10.01
CA ALA A 98 -3.99 3.87 -10.58
C ALA A 98 -2.69 4.07 -9.78
N HIS A 99 -2.74 3.94 -8.45
CA HIS A 99 -1.56 4.02 -7.60
C HIS A 99 -0.59 2.86 -7.89
N ASN A 100 -1.09 1.63 -8.02
CA ASN A 100 -0.26 0.48 -8.35
C ASN A 100 0.42 0.65 -9.71
N ASP A 101 -0.30 1.14 -10.72
CA ASP A 101 0.29 1.43 -12.03
C ASP A 101 1.43 2.46 -11.96
N VAL A 102 1.30 3.48 -11.09
CA VAL A 102 2.35 4.49 -10.89
C VAL A 102 3.56 3.88 -10.18
N VAL A 103 3.35 3.05 -9.16
CA VAL A 103 4.44 2.35 -8.44
C VAL A 103 5.22 1.46 -9.41
N ASP A 104 4.53 0.70 -10.26
CA ASP A 104 5.16 -0.17 -11.26
C ASP A 104 5.99 0.64 -12.27
N LYS A 105 5.46 1.78 -12.74
CA LYS A 105 6.19 2.68 -13.64
C LYS A 105 7.42 3.28 -12.97
N LEU A 106 7.33 3.69 -11.70
CA LEU A 106 8.46 4.22 -10.94
C LEU A 106 9.56 3.17 -10.80
N GLN A 107 9.20 1.93 -10.44
CA GLN A 107 10.17 0.85 -10.33
C GLN A 107 10.91 0.60 -11.66
N ARG A 108 10.18 0.56 -12.79
CA ARG A 108 10.81 0.41 -14.12
C ARG A 108 11.76 1.57 -14.44
N LEU A 109 11.37 2.81 -14.13
CA LEU A 109 12.24 3.97 -14.36
C LEU A 109 13.49 3.93 -13.48
N GLU A 110 13.40 3.44 -12.24
CA GLU A 110 14.56 3.25 -11.37
C GLU A 110 15.51 2.17 -11.91
N GLU A 111 14.98 1.05 -12.42
CA GLU A 111 15.74 -0.01 -13.08
C GLU A 111 16.44 0.50 -14.36
N GLU A 112 15.76 1.30 -15.17
CA GLU A 112 16.35 1.94 -16.34
C GLU A 112 17.44 2.93 -15.96
N GLN A 113 17.19 3.77 -14.94
CA GLN A 113 18.17 4.75 -14.46
C GLN A 113 19.43 4.06 -13.94
N THR A 114 19.30 2.98 -13.16
CA THR A 114 20.45 2.21 -12.67
C THR A 114 21.21 1.58 -13.83
N THR A 115 20.51 0.98 -14.81
CA THR A 115 21.12 0.42 -16.02
C THR A 115 21.92 1.47 -16.80
N LEU A 116 21.36 2.66 -17.00
CA LEU A 116 22.05 3.76 -17.68
C LEU A 116 23.29 4.23 -16.93
N LYS A 117 23.22 4.34 -15.59
CA LYS A 117 24.39 4.69 -14.76
C LYS A 117 25.51 3.66 -14.92
N HIS A 118 25.20 2.37 -14.95
CA HIS A 118 26.20 1.31 -15.16
C HIS A 118 26.82 1.39 -16.56
N LYS A 119 26.01 1.61 -17.60
CA LYS A 119 26.51 1.79 -18.98
C LYS A 119 27.43 3.01 -19.09
N LEU A 120 27.06 4.12 -18.44
CA LEU A 120 27.88 5.34 -18.43
C LEU A 120 29.23 5.08 -17.74
N ALA A 121 29.22 4.42 -16.58
CA ALA A 121 30.44 4.05 -15.88
C ALA A 121 31.36 3.16 -16.74
N ASP A 122 30.82 2.14 -17.42
CA ASP A 122 31.62 1.28 -18.30
C ASP A 122 32.19 2.04 -19.51
N ILE A 123 31.42 2.96 -20.11
CA ILE A 123 31.92 3.82 -21.20
C ILE A 123 33.03 4.74 -20.70
N GLU A 124 32.86 5.35 -19.52
CA GLU A 124 33.86 6.21 -18.90
C GLU A 124 35.15 5.44 -18.60
N ASP A 125 35.03 4.23 -18.05
CA ASP A 125 36.17 3.35 -17.81
C ASP A 125 36.89 2.99 -19.11
N ARG A 126 36.16 2.56 -20.15
CA ARG A 126 36.73 2.25 -21.46
C ARG A 126 37.43 3.47 -22.08
N SER A 127 36.84 4.65 -21.95
CA SER A 127 37.43 5.91 -22.41
C SER A 127 38.74 6.24 -21.68
N ARG A 128 38.83 5.88 -20.39
CA ARG A 128 40.02 6.14 -19.55
C ARG A 128 41.10 5.06 -19.62
N ARG A 129 40.81 3.84 -20.08
CA ARG A 129 41.77 2.72 -20.13
C ARG A 129 43.08 3.05 -20.84
N ASN A 130 43.06 3.94 -21.83
CA ASN A 130 44.25 4.34 -22.57
C ASN A 130 44.84 5.69 -22.11
N ASN A 131 44.26 6.31 -21.07
CA ASN A 131 44.71 7.60 -20.56
C ASN A 131 45.63 7.36 -19.36
N LEU A 132 46.94 7.58 -19.56
CA LEU A 132 47.91 7.59 -18.47
C LEU A 132 47.82 8.91 -17.70
N ARG A 133 47.65 8.83 -16.38
CA ARG A 133 47.71 9.99 -15.48
C ARG A 133 49.04 9.96 -14.75
N PHE A 134 49.87 10.98 -14.97
CA PHE A 134 51.12 11.15 -14.25
C PHE A 134 50.88 12.13 -13.09
N SER A 135 51.09 11.67 -11.86
CA SER A 135 51.02 12.50 -10.66
C SER A 135 52.43 12.73 -10.11
N GLY A 136 52.69 13.90 -9.52
CA GLY A 136 53.99 14.22 -8.91
C GLY A 136 55.05 14.75 -9.89
N ILE A 137 54.65 15.18 -11.09
CA ILE A 137 55.52 15.97 -11.97
C ILE A 137 55.72 17.35 -11.30
N THR A 138 56.96 17.79 -11.17
CA THR A 138 57.28 19.09 -10.59
C THR A 138 56.90 20.24 -11.53
N ASP A 139 56.37 21.33 -10.96
CA ASP A 139 55.92 22.52 -11.72
C ASP A 139 57.03 23.23 -12.50
N ALA A 140 58.29 22.90 -12.22
CA ALA A 140 59.45 23.44 -12.94
C ALA A 140 59.55 22.94 -14.40
N ILE A 141 58.84 21.87 -14.76
CA ILE A 141 58.87 21.31 -16.11
C ILE A 141 57.86 22.07 -16.98
N THR A 142 58.37 22.89 -17.90
CA THR A 142 57.51 23.62 -18.84
C THR A 142 56.90 22.67 -19.88
N THR A 143 55.78 23.08 -20.46
CA THR A 143 55.03 22.31 -21.48
C THR A 143 55.87 21.96 -22.70
N GLU A 144 56.91 22.74 -22.99
CA GLU A 144 57.83 22.51 -24.11
C GLU A 144 58.76 21.32 -23.89
N VAL A 145 59.25 21.12 -22.66
CA VAL A 145 60.19 20.02 -22.33
C VAL A 145 59.47 18.74 -21.89
N LEU A 146 58.18 18.85 -21.55
CA LEU A 146 57.35 17.75 -21.08
C LEU A 146 57.37 16.50 -22.00
N PRO A 147 57.29 16.60 -23.34
CA PRO A 147 57.36 15.42 -24.21
C PRO A 147 58.70 14.69 -24.13
N GLN A 148 59.80 15.43 -24.01
CA GLN A 148 61.14 14.84 -23.87
C GLN A 148 61.31 14.19 -22.50
N TYR A 149 60.84 14.85 -21.44
CA TYR A 149 60.81 14.30 -20.08
C TYR A 149 60.01 12.99 -20.02
N LEU A 150 58.79 12.97 -20.56
CA LEU A 150 57.95 11.77 -20.62
C LEU A 150 58.61 10.64 -21.44
N LYS A 151 59.25 10.97 -22.57
CA LYS A 151 59.99 9.98 -23.37
C LYS A 151 61.16 9.37 -22.59
N ALA A 152 61.91 10.18 -21.83
CA ALA A 152 63.00 9.70 -20.99
C ALA A 152 62.48 8.82 -19.84
N LEU A 153 61.38 9.23 -19.19
CA LEU A 153 60.73 8.48 -18.12
C LEU A 153 60.19 7.13 -18.61
N CYS A 154 59.48 7.09 -19.74
CA CYS A 154 59.03 5.85 -20.37
C CYS A 154 60.19 4.93 -20.74
N LYS A 155 61.31 5.47 -21.25
CA LYS A 155 62.51 4.68 -21.56
C LYS A 155 63.12 4.07 -20.31
N ALA A 156 63.24 4.84 -19.22
CA ALA A 156 63.75 4.35 -17.94
C ALA A 156 62.84 3.25 -17.35
N LEU A 157 61.53 3.45 -17.37
CA LEU A 157 60.55 2.45 -16.91
C LEU A 157 60.56 1.18 -17.78
N ALA A 158 60.64 1.30 -19.10
CA ALA A 158 60.72 0.14 -20.00
C ALA A 158 61.99 -0.68 -19.75
N LEU A 159 63.11 -0.02 -19.47
CA LEU A 159 64.35 -0.69 -19.04
C LEU A 159 64.20 -1.39 -17.69
N ALA A 160 63.47 -0.81 -16.74
CA ALA A 160 63.21 -1.41 -15.43
C ALA A 160 62.18 -2.56 -15.48
N LEU A 161 61.21 -2.48 -16.39
CA LEU A 161 60.16 -3.49 -16.59
C LEU A 161 60.56 -4.60 -17.58
N ALA A 162 61.67 -4.44 -18.29
CA ALA A 162 62.21 -5.48 -19.15
C ALA A 162 62.34 -6.75 -18.28
N PRO A 163 61.71 -7.88 -18.67
CA PRO A 163 61.70 -9.07 -17.86
C PRO A 163 63.15 -9.45 -17.58
N THR A 164 63.56 -9.33 -16.33
CA THR A 164 64.80 -9.91 -15.86
C THR A 164 64.69 -11.39 -16.16
N ASN A 165 65.43 -11.82 -17.18
CA ASN A 165 65.39 -13.13 -17.78
C ASN A 165 66.07 -14.15 -16.85
N GLN A 166 65.59 -14.24 -15.61
CA GLN A 166 65.94 -15.23 -14.60
C GLN A 166 64.64 -15.94 -14.18
N ARG A 167 63.99 -16.57 -15.17
CA ARG A 167 63.33 -17.84 -14.88
C ARG A 167 64.46 -18.83 -14.59
N THR A 168 64.82 -18.99 -13.32
CA THR A 168 65.33 -20.29 -12.88
C THR A 168 64.20 -21.30 -13.13
N PRO A 169 64.49 -22.45 -13.75
CA PRO A 169 63.51 -23.53 -13.86
C PRO A 169 63.33 -24.09 -12.45
N HIS A 170 62.38 -23.55 -11.68
CA HIS A 170 62.00 -24.19 -10.43
C HIS A 170 61.05 -25.33 -10.77
N GLU A 171 61.60 -26.53 -10.63
CA GLU A 171 60.91 -27.81 -10.66
C GLU A 171 59.70 -27.83 -9.70
N SER A 172 58.73 -28.63 -10.13
CA SER A 172 57.68 -29.31 -9.36
C SER A 172 56.74 -28.48 -8.47
N TRP A 173 55.54 -28.21 -9.01
CA TRP A 173 54.30 -28.36 -8.25
C TRP A 173 53.39 -29.33 -8.98
N THR A 174 53.66 -30.61 -8.78
CA THR A 174 52.70 -31.69 -8.99
C THR A 174 51.61 -31.58 -7.92
N GLY A 175 50.35 -31.46 -8.35
CA GLY A 175 49.19 -32.01 -7.67
C GLY A 175 48.76 -31.36 -6.35
N TYR A 176 47.80 -30.44 -6.42
CA TYR A 176 46.80 -30.32 -5.36
C TYR A 176 45.43 -30.01 -5.99
N THR A 177 44.77 -31.06 -6.47
CA THR A 177 43.33 -31.06 -6.73
C THR A 177 42.62 -31.12 -5.38
N GLY A 178 42.39 -29.94 -4.79
CA GLY A 178 41.65 -29.79 -3.54
C GLY A 178 40.58 -28.72 -3.67
N PHE A 179 39.62 -28.93 -4.58
CA PHE A 179 38.40 -28.13 -4.58
C PHE A 179 37.39 -28.82 -3.67
N GLN A 180 37.39 -28.34 -2.42
CA GLN A 180 36.44 -28.69 -1.38
C GLN A 180 35.01 -28.37 -1.82
N ASP A 181 34.16 -29.37 -1.60
CA ASP A 181 32.76 -29.26 -1.25
C ASP A 181 32.45 -27.96 -0.49
N ARG A 182 31.58 -27.12 -1.06
CA ARG A 182 30.80 -26.15 -0.29
C ARG A 182 29.39 -26.73 -0.10
N PRO A 183 28.93 -26.96 1.14
CA PRO A 183 27.55 -27.31 1.39
C PRO A 183 26.64 -26.07 1.24
N ASP A 184 25.53 -26.28 0.55
CA ASP A 184 24.21 -25.71 0.81
C ASP A 184 24.09 -24.18 0.96
N LEU A 185 23.87 -23.52 -0.17
CA LEU A 185 23.05 -22.30 -0.21
C LEU A 185 21.59 -22.68 -0.49
N PRO A 186 20.60 -22.17 0.28
CA PRO A 186 19.21 -22.51 0.08
C PRO A 186 18.69 -21.97 -1.25
N ARG A 187 18.15 -22.88 -2.07
CA ARG A 187 17.38 -22.57 -3.29
C ARG A 187 16.12 -21.78 -2.91
N ILE A 188 16.01 -20.56 -3.43
CA ILE A 188 14.76 -19.79 -3.44
C ILE A 188 13.85 -20.41 -4.50
N PRO A 189 12.62 -20.86 -4.18
CA PRO A 189 11.71 -21.40 -5.18
C PRO A 189 11.15 -20.28 -6.08
N PRO A 190 10.86 -20.58 -7.36
CA PRO A 190 10.23 -19.62 -8.25
C PRO A 190 8.80 -19.31 -7.78
N ARG A 191 8.50 -18.01 -7.64
CA ARG A 191 7.13 -17.51 -7.51
C ARG A 191 6.40 -17.82 -8.82
N THR A 192 5.45 -18.74 -8.77
CA THR A 192 4.41 -18.88 -9.80
C THR A 192 3.52 -17.65 -9.78
N LEU A 193 3.33 -17.09 -10.97
CA LEU A 193 2.29 -16.11 -11.31
C LEU A 193 0.90 -16.72 -11.14
#